data_AF-A0A172YKM2-F1
#
_entry.id   AF-A0A172YKM2-F1
#
_cell.length_a   1.000
_cell.length_b   1.000
_cell.length_c   1.000
_cell.angle_alpha   90.00
_cell.angle_beta   90.00
_cell.angle_gamma   90.00
#
_symmetry.space_group_name_H-M   'P 1'
#
loop_
_entity.id
_entity.type
_entity.pdbx_description
1 polymer ?
#
loop_
_entity_poly.entity_id
_entity_poly.type
_entity_poly.pdbx_seq_one_letter_code
_entity_poly.pdbx_strand_id
1 'polypeptide(L)'
;MIKGDSSSSHYFQHFIKRHILCLAIFSLGALTAQAGEPEEIAQLIDQRLDYMKDVAGYKAENHLPVEDLPQERMVIEKSLAEAESLGLDGESVEQFMVAQISVAKAIQYRYRADWLSVPEPNWEPRDLADIRQQISALSEATIQRIADELKNQPDAEVDHCPSIQEIQRHNVKTSDKELLCLALNQIKLK
;
A
#
# COMPACT_ATOMS: atom_id res chain seq x y z
N MET A 1 23.92 55.84 -55.32
CA MET A 1 24.06 54.90 -56.47
C MET A 1 23.65 53.51 -56.01
N ILE A 2 22.75 52.77 -56.67
CA ILE A 2 22.92 52.00 -57.94
C ILE A 2 23.91 50.83 -57.71
N LYS A 3 23.61 49.54 -57.95
CA LYS A 3 22.53 48.78 -58.68
C LYS A 3 21.94 47.67 -57.74
N GLY A 4 20.92 46.85 -58.05
CA GLY A 4 20.63 46.04 -59.26
C GLY A 4 21.43 44.72 -59.24
N ASP A 5 20.89 43.52 -59.45
CA ASP A 5 19.62 43.10 -60.09
C ASP A 5 19.15 41.68 -59.62
N SER A 6 17.92 41.26 -60.03
CA SER A 6 17.24 39.93 -60.16
C SER A 6 17.79 38.64 -59.49
N SER A 7 17.04 37.56 -59.21
CA SER A 7 15.72 37.00 -59.62
C SER A 7 15.33 35.82 -58.64
N SER A 8 14.23 35.05 -58.66
CA SER A 8 12.95 34.97 -59.41
C SER A 8 11.97 33.94 -58.77
N SER A 9 10.71 33.84 -59.26
CA SER A 9 9.82 32.65 -59.26
C SER A 9 9.14 32.14 -57.95
N HIS A 10 7.98 31.46 -57.94
CA HIS A 10 6.63 31.78 -58.48
C HIS A 10 5.55 30.73 -58.05
N TYR A 11 4.32 31.17 -57.69
CA TYR A 11 3.06 30.38 -57.58
C TYR A 11 3.01 29.25 -56.47
N PHE A 12 1.89 28.59 -56.10
CA PHE A 12 0.53 28.44 -56.69
C PHE A 12 -0.58 28.04 -55.65
N GLN A 13 -1.75 28.69 -55.72
CA GLN A 13 -3.11 28.28 -55.26
C GLN A 13 -3.41 27.81 -53.78
N HIS A 14 -4.67 27.49 -53.36
CA HIS A 14 -6.00 28.17 -53.37
C HIS A 14 -7.12 27.18 -52.89
N PHE A 15 -8.00 27.48 -51.90
CA PHE A 15 -9.39 26.93 -51.85
C PHE A 15 -10.36 27.46 -50.75
N ILE A 16 -11.52 27.98 -51.21
CA ILE A 16 -12.92 27.81 -50.69
C ILE A 16 -13.34 28.36 -49.30
N LYS A 17 -14.67 28.51 -49.13
CA LYS A 17 -15.40 29.31 -48.12
C LYS A 17 -16.47 28.49 -47.35
N ARG A 18 -16.78 28.92 -46.11
CA ARG A 18 -18.12 29.00 -45.46
C ARG A 18 -18.90 27.70 -45.19
N HIS A 19 -19.43 27.52 -43.96
CA HIS A 19 -20.86 27.24 -43.63
C HIS A 19 -21.10 26.82 -42.14
N ILE A 20 -22.27 27.19 -41.58
CA ILE A 20 -23.07 26.48 -40.52
C ILE A 20 -22.40 26.31 -39.13
N LEU A 21 -22.80 26.97 -38.03
CA LEU A 21 -24.08 27.00 -37.24
C LEU A 21 -24.06 26.01 -36.04
N CYS A 22 -24.43 26.54 -34.86
CA CYS A 22 -24.78 25.91 -33.57
C CYS A 22 -24.43 24.44 -33.28
N LEU A 23 -23.67 24.21 -32.20
CA LEU A 23 -23.75 23.00 -31.37
C LEU A 23 -23.68 23.39 -29.88
N ALA A 24 -24.33 22.61 -29.02
CA ALA A 24 -24.71 23.04 -27.68
C ALA A 24 -23.57 22.95 -26.65
N ILE A 25 -23.64 23.79 -25.62
CA ILE A 25 -22.85 23.65 -24.39
C ILE A 25 -23.41 22.45 -23.62
N PHE A 26 -22.92 21.25 -23.93
CA PHE A 26 -23.12 20.08 -23.09
C PHE A 26 -21.92 19.97 -22.14
N SER A 27 -21.92 20.84 -21.12
CA SER A 27 -20.96 20.78 -20.02
C SER A 27 -21.24 19.51 -19.21
N LEU A 28 -20.63 18.41 -19.64
CA LEU A 28 -20.72 17.11 -18.99
C LEU A 28 -20.12 17.23 -17.59
N GLY A 29 -20.99 17.39 -16.60
CA GLY A 29 -20.61 17.36 -15.20
C GLY A 29 -20.07 15.98 -14.87
N ALA A 30 -18.76 15.80 -14.92
CA ALA A 30 -18.10 14.63 -14.41
C ALA A 30 -18.35 14.59 -12.90
N LEU A 31 -19.33 13.76 -12.49
CA LEU A 31 -19.52 13.41 -11.10
C LEU A 31 -18.28 12.62 -10.69
N THR A 32 -17.31 13.31 -10.09
CA THR A 32 -16.17 12.68 -9.45
C THR A 32 -16.71 11.88 -8.27
N ALA A 33 -16.95 10.59 -8.52
CA ALA A 33 -17.11 9.61 -7.46
C ALA A 33 -15.82 9.65 -6.64
N GLN A 34 -15.87 10.27 -5.46
CA GLN A 34 -14.79 10.20 -4.49
C GLN A 34 -14.75 8.75 -4.02
N ALA A 35 -13.86 7.96 -4.61
CA ALA A 35 -13.48 6.67 -4.06
C ALA A 35 -12.79 6.96 -2.72
N GLY A 36 -13.57 6.88 -1.64
CA GLY A 36 -13.12 7.19 -0.30
C GLY A 36 -12.46 5.98 0.32
N GLU A 37 -11.16 6.10 0.57
CA GLU A 37 -10.43 5.54 1.71
C GLU A 37 -9.72 4.16 1.68
N PRO A 38 -10.12 3.08 0.96
CA PRO A 38 -9.49 1.75 1.12
C PRO A 38 -8.05 1.67 0.56
N GLU A 39 -7.63 2.65 -0.25
CA GLU A 39 -6.24 2.73 -0.72
C GLU A 39 -5.27 2.98 0.45
N GLU A 40 -5.67 3.75 1.47
CA GLU A 40 -4.78 4.12 2.57
C GLU A 40 -4.50 2.95 3.52
N ILE A 41 -5.50 2.09 3.80
CA ILE A 41 -5.28 0.85 4.56
C ILE A 41 -4.28 -0.04 3.81
N ALA A 42 -4.44 -0.22 2.50
CA ALA A 42 -3.49 -0.99 1.71
C ALA A 42 -2.09 -0.37 1.70
N GLN A 43 -1.96 0.97 1.62
CA GLN A 43 -0.69 1.68 1.71
C GLN A 43 -0.02 1.54 3.08
N LEU A 44 -0.77 1.61 4.19
CA LEU A 44 -0.22 1.41 5.55
C LEU A 44 0.28 -0.02 5.77
N ILE A 45 -0.46 -1.01 5.26
CA ILE A 45 -0.04 -2.42 5.25
C ILE A 45 1.23 -2.59 4.39
N ASP A 46 1.25 -2.03 3.18
CA ASP A 46 2.40 -2.08 2.27
C ASP A 46 3.68 -1.49 2.91
N GLN A 47 3.56 -0.31 3.53
CA GLN A 47 4.64 0.34 4.28
C GLN A 47 5.11 -0.53 5.46
N ARG A 48 4.20 -1.23 6.14
CA ARG A 48 4.54 -2.16 7.23
C ARG A 48 5.33 -3.38 6.72
N LEU A 49 5.06 -3.84 5.50
CA LEU A 49 5.79 -4.96 4.88
C LEU A 49 7.19 -4.58 4.39
N ASP A 50 7.46 -3.30 4.08
CA ASP A 50 8.80 -2.78 3.69
C ASP A 50 9.91 -3.22 4.66
N TYR A 51 9.67 -2.94 5.95
CA TYR A 51 10.60 -3.19 7.05
C TYR A 51 10.98 -4.67 7.24
N MET A 52 10.29 -5.61 6.60
CA MET A 52 10.55 -7.04 6.77
C MET A 52 11.87 -7.49 6.16
N LYS A 53 12.48 -6.70 5.24
CA LYS A 53 13.88 -6.93 4.84
C LYS A 53 14.83 -6.60 5.98
N ASP A 54 14.74 -5.42 6.59
CA ASP A 54 15.61 -5.00 7.69
C ASP A 54 15.49 -5.93 8.90
N VAL A 55 14.26 -6.31 9.29
CA VAL A 55 14.04 -7.26 10.38
C VAL A 55 14.66 -8.64 10.05
N ALA A 56 14.65 -9.07 8.78
CA ALA A 56 15.33 -10.30 8.37
C ALA A 56 16.86 -10.18 8.47
N GLY A 57 17.43 -9.05 8.04
CA GLY A 57 18.88 -8.76 8.06
C GLY A 57 19.42 -8.73 9.48
N TYR A 58 18.85 -7.87 10.33
CA TYR A 58 19.24 -7.75 11.73
C TYR A 58 19.19 -9.12 12.45
N LYS A 59 18.14 -9.92 12.19
CA LYS A 59 18.03 -11.28 12.74
C LYS A 59 19.04 -12.27 12.14
N ALA A 60 19.53 -12.06 10.93
CA ALA A 60 20.60 -12.88 10.34
C ALA A 60 21.95 -12.58 11.01
N GLU A 61 22.33 -11.31 11.08
CA GLU A 61 23.59 -10.83 11.69
C GLU A 61 23.66 -11.20 13.18
N ASN A 62 22.60 -10.92 13.94
CA ASN A 62 22.53 -11.22 15.37
C ASN A 62 22.16 -12.69 15.69
N HIS A 63 22.09 -13.54 14.65
CA HIS A 63 21.78 -14.97 14.73
C HIS A 63 20.46 -15.30 15.45
N LEU A 64 19.48 -14.40 15.37
CA LEU A 64 18.17 -14.52 15.99
C LEU A 64 17.20 -15.34 15.11
N PRO A 65 16.23 -16.03 15.74
CA PRO A 65 15.14 -16.71 15.02
C PRO A 65 14.20 -15.70 14.35
N VAL A 66 13.56 -16.13 13.26
CA VAL A 66 12.48 -15.35 12.60
C VAL A 66 11.22 -15.33 13.48
N GLU A 67 10.89 -16.45 14.14
CA GLU A 67 9.83 -16.55 15.13
C GLU A 67 10.28 -16.05 16.50
N ASP A 68 9.48 -15.18 17.12
CA ASP A 68 9.78 -14.52 18.40
C ASP A 68 8.47 -14.43 19.19
N LEU A 69 8.05 -15.55 19.79
CA LEU A 69 6.75 -15.66 20.47
C LEU A 69 6.52 -14.60 21.58
N PRO A 70 7.53 -14.15 22.35
CA PRO A 70 7.40 -12.98 23.21
C PRO A 70 7.07 -11.69 22.45
N GLN A 71 7.80 -11.38 21.36
CA GLN A 71 7.52 -10.19 20.54
C GLN A 71 6.15 -10.24 19.85
N GLU A 72 5.76 -11.42 19.37
CA GLU A 72 4.48 -11.63 18.68
C GLU A 72 3.31 -11.40 19.64
N ARG A 73 3.38 -11.90 20.89
CA ARG A 73 2.39 -11.58 21.93
C ARG A 73 2.34 -10.08 22.24
N MET A 74 3.47 -9.40 22.44
CA MET A 74 3.47 -7.97 22.72
C MET A 74 2.82 -7.12 21.59
N VAL A 75 2.94 -7.55 20.33
CA VAL A 75 2.28 -6.90 19.18
C VAL A 75 0.76 -7.12 19.23
N ILE A 76 0.32 -8.36 19.51
CA ILE A 76 -1.11 -8.69 19.62
C ILE A 76 -1.74 -7.98 20.82
N GLU A 77 -1.13 -8.09 22.01
CA GLU A 77 -1.59 -7.46 23.25
C GLU A 77 -1.75 -5.94 23.11
N LYS A 78 -0.80 -5.25 22.45
CA LYS A 78 -0.93 -3.80 22.16
C LYS A 78 -2.08 -3.51 21.19
N SER A 79 -2.20 -4.30 20.12
CA SER A 79 -3.25 -4.11 19.10
C SER A 79 -4.66 -4.37 19.64
N LEU A 80 -4.79 -5.28 20.61
CA LEU A 80 -6.06 -5.54 21.31
C LEU A 80 -6.46 -4.40 22.24
N ALA A 81 -5.51 -3.78 22.94
CA ALA A 81 -5.78 -2.60 23.75
C ALA A 81 -6.21 -1.39 22.89
N GLU A 82 -5.56 -1.21 21.74
CA GLU A 82 -5.94 -0.20 20.74
C GLU A 82 -7.36 -0.47 20.20
N ALA A 83 -7.65 -1.71 19.78
CA ALA A 83 -8.95 -2.14 19.28
C ALA A 83 -10.09 -1.91 20.30
N GLU A 84 -9.89 -2.25 21.59
CA GLU A 84 -10.89 -1.98 22.63
C GLU A 84 -11.14 -0.48 22.81
N SER A 85 -10.09 0.35 22.80
CA SER A 85 -10.23 1.82 22.91
C SER A 85 -11.02 2.43 21.73
N LEU A 86 -10.94 1.78 20.56
CA LEU A 86 -11.59 2.21 19.32
C LEU A 86 -12.99 1.61 19.12
N GLY A 87 -13.43 0.67 19.96
CA GLY A 87 -14.73 -0.01 19.85
C GLY A 87 -14.78 -1.11 18.78
N LEU A 88 -13.63 -1.67 18.38
CA LEU A 88 -13.54 -2.84 17.52
C LEU A 88 -13.74 -4.14 18.32
N ASP A 89 -14.17 -5.20 17.64
CA ASP A 89 -14.18 -6.55 18.20
C ASP A 89 -12.76 -7.12 18.28
N GLY A 90 -12.31 -7.42 19.49
CA GLY A 90 -10.95 -7.88 19.76
C GLY A 90 -10.58 -9.19 19.06
N GLU A 91 -11.51 -10.16 19.00
CA GLU A 91 -11.24 -11.45 18.32
C GLU A 91 -10.96 -11.24 16.83
N SER A 92 -11.74 -10.38 16.16
CA SER A 92 -11.51 -10.04 14.75
C SER A 92 -10.16 -9.36 14.50
N VAL A 93 -9.73 -8.45 15.38
CA VAL A 93 -8.42 -7.79 15.27
C VAL A 93 -7.27 -8.75 15.60
N GLU A 94 -7.45 -9.70 16.53
CA GLU A 94 -6.44 -10.74 16.79
C GLU A 94 -6.14 -11.55 15.52
N GLN A 95 -7.17 -12.01 14.80
CA GLN A 95 -6.96 -12.79 13.57
C GLN A 95 -6.22 -11.99 12.49
N PHE A 96 -6.54 -10.70 12.32
CA PHE A 96 -5.80 -9.81 11.43
C PHE A 96 -4.34 -9.62 11.87
N MET A 97 -4.07 -9.46 13.17
CA MET A 97 -2.70 -9.33 13.67
C MET A 97 -1.90 -10.63 13.55
N VAL A 98 -2.54 -11.79 13.70
CA VAL A 98 -1.94 -13.11 13.42
C VAL A 98 -1.63 -13.27 11.93
N ALA A 99 -2.49 -12.81 11.02
CA ALA A 99 -2.21 -12.75 9.58
C ALA A 99 -1.02 -11.82 9.27
N GLN A 100 -1.03 -10.60 9.81
CA GLN A 100 0.04 -9.59 9.71
C GLN A 100 1.40 -10.08 10.23
N ILE A 101 1.40 -10.92 11.26
CA ILE A 101 2.60 -11.57 11.82
C ILE A 101 3.05 -12.75 10.95
N SER A 102 2.10 -13.55 10.45
CA SER A 102 2.38 -14.71 9.59
C SER A 102 3.02 -14.29 8.26
N VAL A 103 2.49 -13.25 7.62
CA VAL A 103 3.08 -12.67 6.40
C VAL A 103 4.43 -12.03 6.67
N ALA A 104 4.58 -11.28 7.77
CA ALA A 104 5.86 -10.73 8.20
C ALA A 104 6.93 -11.82 8.36
N LYS A 105 6.61 -12.95 9.00
CA LYS A 105 7.52 -14.10 9.12
C LYS A 105 7.79 -14.76 7.77
N ALA A 106 6.79 -14.90 6.91
CA ALA A 106 6.95 -15.50 5.58
C ALA A 106 7.91 -14.71 4.68
N ILE A 107 7.85 -13.37 4.71
CA ILE A 107 8.80 -12.49 4.01
C ILE A 107 10.22 -12.65 4.59
N GLN A 108 10.35 -12.60 5.92
CA GLN A 108 11.64 -12.78 6.61
C GLN A 108 12.30 -14.13 6.26
N TYR A 109 11.54 -15.23 6.26
CA TYR A 109 12.07 -16.56 5.91
C TYR A 109 12.55 -16.65 4.46
N ARG A 110 11.95 -15.89 3.53
CA ARG A 110 12.37 -15.89 2.12
C ARG A 110 13.68 -15.11 1.92
N TYR A 111 13.82 -13.92 2.53
CA TYR A 111 15.12 -13.22 2.56
C TYR A 111 16.22 -14.08 3.19
N ARG A 112 15.91 -14.73 4.33
CA ARG A 112 16.85 -15.66 4.99
C ARG A 112 17.20 -16.89 4.15
N ALA A 113 16.40 -17.25 3.14
CA ALA A 113 16.69 -18.33 2.20
C ALA A 113 17.50 -17.83 0.98
N ASP A 114 17.12 -16.69 0.40
CA ASP A 114 17.82 -16.04 -0.73
C ASP A 114 19.31 -15.85 -0.39
N TRP A 115 19.58 -15.24 0.78
CA TRP A 115 20.94 -14.92 1.24
C TRP A 115 21.83 -16.13 1.57
N LEU A 116 21.29 -17.36 1.61
CA LEU A 116 22.12 -18.59 1.69
C LEU A 116 22.91 -18.86 0.41
N SER A 117 22.52 -18.23 -0.70
CA SER A 117 23.10 -18.43 -2.03
C SER A 117 23.46 -17.13 -2.75
N VAL A 118 22.72 -16.05 -2.49
CA VAL A 118 22.93 -14.71 -3.04
C VAL A 118 22.95 -13.70 -1.88
N PRO A 119 24.04 -13.62 -1.09
CA PRO A 119 24.16 -12.63 -0.02
C PRO A 119 24.27 -11.20 -0.59
N GLU A 120 23.85 -10.21 0.18
CA GLU A 120 23.88 -8.78 -0.19
C GLU A 120 24.93 -7.99 0.64
N PRO A 121 26.26 -8.23 0.49
CA PRO A 121 27.30 -7.71 1.39
C PRO A 121 27.58 -6.19 1.29
N ASN A 122 26.71 -5.44 0.62
CA ASN A 122 26.75 -3.97 0.54
C ASN A 122 25.43 -3.33 1.02
N TRP A 123 24.57 -4.12 1.67
CA TRP A 123 23.32 -3.69 2.29
C TRP A 123 23.36 -4.09 3.77
N GLU A 124 22.98 -3.16 4.63
CA GLU A 124 22.89 -3.32 6.09
C GLU A 124 21.46 -2.92 6.52
N PRO A 125 20.88 -3.54 7.56
CA PRO A 125 19.56 -3.18 8.06
C PRO A 125 19.56 -1.86 8.84
N ARG A 126 18.40 -1.19 8.91
CA ARG A 126 18.14 -0.12 9.88
C ARG A 126 18.15 -0.67 11.33
N ASP A 127 18.24 0.22 12.34
CA ASP A 127 18.21 -0.21 13.74
C ASP A 127 16.87 -0.85 14.14
N LEU A 128 16.91 -1.96 14.89
CA LEU A 128 15.71 -2.73 15.22
C LEU A 128 14.76 -2.02 16.19
N ALA A 129 15.22 -1.11 17.05
CA ALA A 129 14.34 -0.33 17.91
C ALA A 129 13.57 0.70 17.07
N ASP A 130 14.25 1.43 16.18
CA ASP A 130 13.62 2.36 15.24
C ASP A 130 12.60 1.63 14.34
N ILE A 131 12.99 0.49 13.75
CA ILE A 131 12.10 -0.33 12.93
C ILE A 131 10.87 -0.80 13.71
N ARG A 132 11.04 -1.28 14.95
CA ARG A 132 9.94 -1.71 15.82
C ARG A 132 8.97 -0.57 16.10
N GLN A 133 9.47 0.65 16.32
CA GLN A 133 8.63 1.84 16.52
C GLN A 133 7.81 2.17 15.26
N GLN A 134 8.42 2.13 14.07
CA GLN A 134 7.72 2.38 12.80
C GLN A 134 6.66 1.30 12.51
N ILE A 135 6.99 0.01 12.70
CA ILE A 135 6.03 -1.10 12.54
C ILE A 135 4.86 -0.95 13.52
N SER A 136 5.12 -0.52 14.75
CA SER A 136 4.07 -0.26 15.74
C SER A 136 3.14 0.86 15.26
N ALA A 137 3.70 2.04 14.94
CA ALA A 137 2.93 3.20 14.50
C ALA A 137 2.07 2.93 13.24
N LEU A 138 2.59 2.15 12.29
CA LEU A 138 1.83 1.71 11.11
C LEU A 138 0.72 0.72 11.46
N SER A 139 0.93 -0.16 12.45
CA SER A 139 -0.11 -1.07 12.93
C SER A 139 -1.22 -0.31 13.67
N GLU A 140 -0.86 0.66 14.51
CA GLU A 140 -1.80 1.58 15.19
C GLU A 140 -2.63 2.38 14.18
N ALA A 141 -1.99 3.04 13.21
CA ALA A 141 -2.65 3.79 12.15
C ALA A 141 -3.59 2.92 11.30
N THR A 142 -3.21 1.67 11.02
CA THR A 142 -4.05 0.70 10.30
C THR A 142 -5.34 0.41 11.08
N ILE A 143 -5.23 0.11 12.39
CA ILE A 143 -6.38 -0.24 13.25
C ILE A 143 -7.29 0.99 13.45
N GLN A 144 -6.73 2.18 13.68
CA GLN A 144 -7.46 3.45 13.75
C GLN A 144 -8.28 3.69 12.48
N ARG A 145 -7.66 3.56 11.30
CA ARG A 145 -8.33 3.79 10.02
C ARG A 145 -9.46 2.80 9.75
N ILE A 146 -9.25 1.51 10.04
CA ILE A 146 -10.31 0.49 9.93
C ILE A 146 -11.48 0.82 10.86
N ALA A 147 -11.20 1.24 12.09
CA ALA A 147 -12.24 1.66 13.03
C ALA A 147 -13.03 2.88 12.53
N ASP A 148 -12.37 3.85 11.89
CA ASP A 148 -13.03 5.05 11.36
C ASP A 148 -13.84 4.76 10.09
N GLU A 149 -13.36 3.91 9.18
CA GLU A 149 -14.14 3.48 8.01
C GLU A 149 -15.42 2.75 8.44
N LEU A 150 -15.30 1.78 9.36
CA LEU A 150 -16.45 1.02 9.88
C LEU A 150 -17.46 1.90 10.65
N LYS A 151 -17.02 2.92 11.40
CA LYS A 151 -17.92 3.86 12.10
C LYS A 151 -18.66 4.79 11.15
N ASN A 152 -18.00 5.22 10.07
CA ASN A 152 -18.59 6.14 9.09
C ASN A 152 -19.48 5.42 8.07
N GLN A 153 -19.28 4.11 7.85
CA GLN A 153 -19.99 3.31 6.83
C GLN A 153 -20.45 1.94 7.38
N PRO A 154 -21.24 1.87 8.46
CA PRO A 154 -21.55 0.61 9.17
C PRO A 154 -22.37 -0.40 8.35
N ASP A 155 -23.09 0.04 7.31
CA ASP A 155 -23.86 -0.82 6.39
C ASP A 155 -23.11 -1.11 5.07
N ALA A 156 -21.85 -0.69 4.92
CA ALA A 156 -21.08 -0.87 3.69
C ALA A 156 -20.22 -2.15 3.72
N GLU A 157 -20.34 -2.97 2.67
CA GLU A 157 -19.40 -4.06 2.40
C GLU A 157 -18.12 -3.46 1.80
N VAL A 158 -17.20 -3.01 2.66
CA VAL A 158 -15.92 -2.43 2.25
C VAL A 158 -14.95 -3.55 1.88
N ASP A 159 -14.82 -3.83 0.58
CA ASP A 159 -13.83 -4.78 0.11
C ASP A 159 -12.44 -4.13 -0.01
N HIS A 160 -11.57 -4.41 0.97
CA HIS A 160 -10.19 -3.94 0.98
C HIS A 160 -9.26 -4.77 0.05
N CYS A 161 -9.76 -5.85 -0.58
CA CYS A 161 -8.93 -6.76 -1.37
C CYS A 161 -8.24 -6.14 -2.60
N PRO A 162 -8.89 -5.31 -3.44
CA PRO A 162 -8.30 -4.88 -4.72
C PRO A 162 -6.96 -4.15 -4.54
N SER A 163 -6.91 -3.16 -3.63
CA SER A 163 -5.69 -2.39 -3.36
C SER A 163 -4.60 -3.23 -2.68
N ILE A 164 -4.96 -4.21 -1.84
CA ILE A 164 -3.98 -5.15 -1.28
C ILE A 164 -3.41 -6.05 -2.38
N GLN A 165 -4.22 -6.51 -3.35
CA GLN A 165 -3.73 -7.38 -4.43
C GLN A 165 -2.79 -6.66 -5.41
N GLU A 166 -2.85 -5.34 -5.53
CA GLU A 166 -1.87 -4.55 -6.30
C GLU A 166 -0.51 -4.36 -5.58
N ILE A 167 -0.35 -4.82 -4.34
CA ILE A 167 0.96 -4.77 -3.64
C ILE A 167 2.01 -5.60 -4.41
N GLN A 168 3.07 -4.92 -4.85
CA GLN A 168 4.20 -5.46 -5.60
C GLN A 168 5.51 -5.22 -4.84
N ARG A 169 5.90 -6.18 -4.00
CA ARG A 169 7.14 -6.15 -3.22
C ARG A 169 7.93 -7.45 -3.36
N HIS A 170 9.26 -7.36 -3.34
CA HIS A 170 10.11 -8.55 -3.31
C HIS A 170 9.79 -9.40 -2.08
N ASN A 171 9.81 -10.71 -2.26
CA ASN A 171 9.45 -11.70 -1.24
C ASN A 171 8.03 -11.60 -0.64
N VAL A 172 7.09 -10.86 -1.24
CA VAL A 172 5.64 -10.96 -0.99
C VAL A 172 4.98 -11.80 -2.09
N LYS A 173 4.06 -12.71 -1.72
CA LYS A 173 3.35 -13.63 -2.63
C LYS A 173 1.85 -13.39 -2.60
N THR A 174 1.13 -13.80 -3.65
CA THR A 174 -0.34 -13.72 -3.74
C THR A 174 -1.02 -14.38 -2.54
N SER A 175 -0.54 -15.54 -2.10
CA SER A 175 -1.03 -16.25 -0.90
C SER A 175 -0.95 -15.44 0.39
N ASP A 176 0.02 -14.52 0.49
CA ASP A 176 0.17 -13.66 1.66
C ASP A 176 -0.84 -12.50 1.60
N LYS A 177 -1.05 -11.97 0.39
CA LYS A 177 -2.04 -10.93 0.10
C LYS A 177 -3.45 -11.47 0.33
N GLU A 178 -3.75 -12.66 -0.16
CA GLU A 178 -4.98 -13.43 0.12
C GLU A 178 -5.21 -13.62 1.62
N LEU A 179 -4.18 -13.96 2.41
CA LEU A 179 -4.31 -14.11 3.87
C LEU A 179 -4.61 -12.77 4.57
N LEU A 180 -3.97 -11.68 4.16
CA LEU A 180 -4.24 -10.33 4.68
C LEU A 180 -5.66 -9.87 4.31
N CYS A 181 -6.05 -10.03 3.05
CA CYS A 181 -7.39 -9.79 2.53
C CYS A 181 -8.47 -10.49 3.36
N LEU A 182 -8.34 -11.81 3.53
CA LEU A 182 -9.31 -12.63 4.24
C LEU A 182 -9.45 -12.21 5.71
N ALA A 183 -8.37 -11.88 6.40
CA ALA A 183 -8.43 -11.49 7.81
C ALA A 183 -8.91 -10.03 8.01
N LEU A 184 -8.55 -9.12 7.10
CA LEU A 184 -8.99 -7.72 7.13
C LEU A 184 -10.51 -7.61 6.94
N ASN A 185 -11.06 -8.30 5.94
CA ASN A 185 -12.50 -8.34 5.67
C ASN A 185 -13.31 -9.13 6.74
N GLN A 186 -12.73 -9.46 7.90
CA GLN A 186 -13.45 -9.97 9.09
C GLN A 186 -13.48 -8.98 10.27
N ILE A 187 -12.76 -7.85 10.18
CA ILE A 187 -12.75 -6.86 11.26
C ILE A 187 -14.11 -6.16 11.33
N LYS A 188 -14.60 -6.00 12.56
CA LYS A 188 -15.94 -5.48 12.85
C LYS A 188 -15.95 -4.63 14.12
N LEU A 189 -17.00 -3.83 14.28
CA LEU A 189 -17.30 -3.14 15.53
C LEU A 189 -17.85 -4.13 16.60
N LYS A 190 -17.76 -3.72 17.87
CA LYS A 190 -18.15 -4.46 19.07
C LYS A 190 -19.64 -4.29 19.44
#